data_AF-A0A1W9W5V2-F1
#
_entry.id   AF-A0A1W9W5V2-F1
#
_cell.length_a   1.000
_cell.length_b   1.000
_cell.length_c   1.000
_cell.angle_alpha   90.00
_cell.angle_beta   90.00
_cell.angle_gamma   90.00
#
_symmetry.space_group_name_H-M   'P 1'
#
loop_
_entity.id
_entity.type
_entity.pdbx_description
1 polymer ?
#
loop_
_entity_poly.entity_id
_entity_poly.type
_entity_poly.pdbx_seq_one_letter_code
_entity_poly.pdbx_strand_id
1 'polypeptide(L)'
;MTHKRKRRTREHMIADLSANHLEYFALKAGFTVEKFDADYGYDAELYTYNDKGEIENSAVYIQLKATDNIEFYRLKSGVVSFPLEKKDLELWLKQILPVILVLFDAQEEKAYWLYLQLYFEQKSISVDLIQTDSFSVQDLNAIRKWRDYKNAVLSQINGGIKRHV
;
A
#
# COMPACT_ATOMS: atom_id res chain seq x y z
N MET A 1 -43.14 -2.10 10.00
CA MET A 1 -41.78 -2.65 9.78
C MET A 1 -40.79 -1.68 10.40
N THR A 2 -39.96 -2.11 11.35
CA THR A 2 -38.93 -1.26 11.94
C THR A 2 -37.74 -1.17 10.98
N HIS A 3 -37.51 0.01 10.40
CA HIS A 3 -36.34 0.24 9.56
C HIS A 3 -35.06 0.12 10.39
N LYS A 4 -34.15 -0.78 10.01
CA LYS A 4 -32.82 -0.87 10.63
C LYS A 4 -32.02 0.38 10.27
N ARG A 5 -31.46 1.04 11.29
CA ARG A 5 -30.54 2.17 11.12
C ARG A 5 -29.22 1.70 10.49
N LYS A 6 -28.52 2.62 9.81
CA LYS A 6 -27.14 2.39 9.36
C LYS A 6 -26.26 2.03 10.57
N ARG A 7 -25.38 1.05 10.40
CA ARG A 7 -24.50 0.54 11.45
C ARG A 7 -23.05 0.62 10.97
N ARG A 8 -22.17 1.15 11.82
CA ARG A 8 -20.73 1.03 11.62
C ARG A 8 -20.34 -0.42 11.89
N THR A 9 -19.74 -1.08 10.91
CA THR A 9 -19.33 -2.48 11.02
C THR A 9 -17.91 -2.59 11.55
N ARG A 10 -17.45 -3.81 11.86
CA ARG A 10 -16.06 -4.02 12.31
C ARG A 10 -15.09 -3.72 11.18
N GLU A 11 -15.47 -4.05 9.94
CA GLU A 11 -14.72 -3.78 8.72
C GLU A 11 -14.47 -2.27 8.56
N HIS A 12 -15.48 -1.42 8.78
CA HIS A 12 -15.27 0.03 8.79
C HIS A 12 -14.27 0.46 9.86
N MET A 13 -14.37 -0.10 11.07
CA MET A 13 -13.46 0.27 12.16
C MET A 13 -12.00 -0.12 11.87
N ILE A 14 -11.75 -1.32 11.34
CA ILE A 14 -10.38 -1.77 11.07
C ILE A 14 -9.78 -1.07 9.83
N ALA A 15 -10.62 -0.66 8.87
CA ALA A 15 -10.18 0.20 7.77
C ALA A 15 -9.71 1.56 8.29
N ASP A 16 -10.49 2.20 9.17
CA ASP A 16 -10.10 3.48 9.80
C ASP A 16 -8.82 3.35 10.64
N LEU A 17 -8.68 2.25 11.39
CA LEU A 17 -7.47 1.96 12.18
C LEU A 17 -6.25 1.73 11.29
N SER A 18 -6.40 1.01 10.18
CA SER A 18 -5.33 0.80 9.20
C SER A 18 -4.84 2.13 8.60
N ALA A 19 -5.77 2.99 8.20
CA ALA A 19 -5.44 4.32 7.67
C ALA A 19 -4.74 5.20 8.71
N ASN A 20 -5.20 5.17 9.97
CA ASN A 20 -4.57 5.91 11.05
C ASN A 20 -3.17 5.38 11.39
N HIS A 21 -2.98 4.05 11.39
CA HIS A 21 -1.67 3.43 11.61
C HIS A 21 -0.68 3.88 10.52
N LEU A 22 -1.07 3.84 9.25
CA LEU A 22 -0.25 4.38 8.16
C LEU A 22 0.13 5.84 8.40
N GLU A 23 -0.86 6.69 8.68
CA GLU A 23 -0.66 8.13 8.87
C GLU A 23 0.27 8.42 10.06
N TYR A 24 0.07 7.75 11.20
CA TYR A 24 0.92 7.91 12.37
C TYR A 24 2.39 7.63 12.06
N PHE A 25 2.68 6.52 11.38
CA PHE A 25 4.07 6.16 11.06
C PHE A 25 4.67 6.98 9.93
N ALA A 26 3.87 7.43 8.95
CA ALA A 26 4.31 8.38 7.95
C ALA A 26 4.74 9.71 8.58
N LEU A 27 3.95 10.24 9.53
CA LEU A 27 4.28 11.44 10.29
C LEU A 27 5.56 11.25 11.12
N LYS A 28 5.73 10.08 11.76
CA LYS A 28 6.98 9.73 12.47
C LYS A 28 8.20 9.65 11.54
N ALA A 29 8.00 9.32 10.26
CA ALA A 29 9.03 9.35 9.23
C ALA A 29 9.32 10.77 8.68
N GLY A 30 8.54 11.78 9.09
CA GLY A 30 8.64 13.16 8.59
C GLY A 30 7.93 13.38 7.25
N PHE A 31 6.96 12.54 6.92
CA PHE A 31 6.18 12.55 5.68
C PHE A 31 4.71 12.85 5.95
N THR A 32 3.92 13.08 4.90
CA THR A 32 2.48 13.36 4.99
C THR A 32 1.70 12.38 4.13
N VAL A 33 0.45 12.12 4.51
CA VAL A 33 -0.45 11.21 3.82
C VAL A 33 -1.71 11.94 3.45
N GLU A 34 -2.12 11.85 2.18
CA GLU A 34 -3.44 12.26 1.73
C GLU A 34 -4.29 11.01 1.48
N LYS A 35 -5.44 10.92 2.13
CA LYS A 35 -6.38 9.80 1.98
C LYS A 35 -7.41 10.15 0.92
N PHE A 36 -7.75 9.18 0.09
CA PHE A 36 -8.77 9.37 -0.92
C PHE A 36 -10.16 9.11 -0.35
N ASP A 37 -11.08 10.04 -0.55
CA ASP A 37 -12.49 9.83 -0.24
C ASP A 37 -13.20 8.98 -1.31
N ALA A 38 -12.66 8.98 -2.53
CA ALA A 38 -13.22 8.28 -3.68
C ALA A 38 -12.55 6.91 -3.87
N ASP A 39 -13.35 5.85 -3.79
CA ASP A 39 -12.88 4.46 -3.93
C ASP A 39 -12.76 4.07 -5.42
N TYR A 40 -11.66 4.50 -6.05
CA TYR A 40 -11.31 4.16 -7.43
C TYR A 40 -10.01 3.36 -7.53
N GLY A 41 -9.63 2.69 -6.44
CA GLY A 41 -8.54 1.73 -6.42
C GLY A 41 -7.27 2.17 -5.69
N TYR A 42 -7.22 3.32 -5.03
CA TYR A 42 -6.14 3.61 -4.07
C TYR A 42 -6.78 4.18 -2.82
N ASP A 43 -6.16 3.93 -1.67
CA ASP A 43 -6.66 4.46 -0.39
C ASP A 43 -5.91 5.73 0.02
N ALA A 44 -4.63 5.87 -0.38
CA ALA A 44 -3.83 7.03 -0.01
C ALA A 44 -2.63 7.30 -0.95
N GLU A 45 -2.13 8.52 -0.85
CA GLU A 45 -0.84 8.96 -1.34
C GLU A 45 0.08 9.35 -0.18
N LEU A 46 1.34 8.95 -0.25
CA LEU A 46 2.40 9.39 0.66
C LEU A 46 3.30 10.42 -0.05
N TYR A 47 3.36 11.61 0.53
CA TYR A 47 4.25 12.69 0.10
C TYR A 47 5.49 12.72 0.97
N THR A 48 6.65 12.81 0.33
CA THR A 48 7.95 12.71 0.98
C THR A 48 8.72 14.03 0.91
N TYR A 49 9.61 14.22 1.86
CA TYR A 49 10.39 15.44 2.01
C TYR A 49 11.87 15.09 2.15
N ASN A 50 12.72 15.98 1.62
CA ASN A 50 14.17 15.84 1.77
C ASN A 50 14.62 16.28 3.18
N ASP A 51 15.92 16.19 3.44
CA ASP A 51 16.49 16.48 4.77
C ASP A 51 16.35 17.97 5.19
N LYS A 52 15.99 18.86 4.26
CA LYS A 52 15.67 20.28 4.53
C LYS A 52 14.17 20.52 4.76
N GLY A 53 13.34 19.48 4.67
CA GLY A 53 11.88 19.59 4.73
C GLY A 53 11.24 20.11 3.44
N GLU A 54 11.96 20.12 2.32
CA GLU A 54 11.40 20.52 1.02
C GLU A 54 10.65 19.33 0.41
N ILE A 55 9.51 19.60 -0.21
CA ILE A 55 8.70 18.58 -0.88
C ILE A 55 9.47 17.95 -2.05
N GLU A 56 9.47 16.63 -2.12
CA GLU A 56 10.02 15.89 -3.25
C GLU A 56 8.93 15.63 -4.31
N ASN A 57 9.32 15.60 -5.59
CA ASN A 57 8.36 15.37 -6.67
C ASN A 57 7.65 14.01 -6.55
N SER A 58 6.37 14.02 -6.91
CA SER A 58 5.48 12.85 -6.95
C SER A 58 5.25 12.17 -5.60
N ALA A 59 4.28 11.25 -5.57
CA ALA A 59 3.89 10.49 -4.39
C ALA A 59 4.22 8.99 -4.53
N VAL A 60 4.11 8.28 -3.41
CA VAL A 60 3.96 6.82 -3.38
C VAL A 60 2.47 6.50 -3.24
N TYR A 61 1.96 5.61 -4.09
CA TYR A 61 0.57 5.16 -4.04
C TYR A 61 0.42 4.02 -3.03
N ILE A 62 -0.68 4.03 -2.28
CA ILE A 62 -0.91 3.04 -1.22
C ILE A 62 -2.31 2.45 -1.36
N GLN A 63 -2.37 1.13 -1.30
CA GLN A 63 -3.59 0.37 -1.05
C GLN A 63 -3.51 -0.24 0.34
N LEU A 64 -4.54 0.00 1.14
CA LEU A 64 -4.76 -0.60 2.44
C LEU A 64 -5.71 -1.80 2.32
N LYS A 65 -5.38 -2.85 3.07
CA LYS A 65 -6.27 -3.96 3.43
C LYS A 65 -6.15 -4.16 4.94
N ALA A 66 -7.19 -4.69 5.56
CA ALA A 66 -7.19 -4.94 6.99
C ALA A 66 -7.90 -6.26 7.31
N THR A 67 -7.45 -6.93 8.37
CA THR A 67 -8.08 -8.13 8.89
C THR A 67 -7.98 -8.20 10.41
N ASP A 68 -8.97 -8.83 11.03
CA ASP A 68 -8.94 -9.25 12.43
C ASP A 68 -8.38 -10.67 12.61
N ASN A 69 -8.01 -11.36 11.53
CA ASN A 69 -7.51 -12.74 11.66
C ASN A 69 -6.46 -13.00 10.58
N ILE A 70 -5.23 -12.54 10.82
CA ILE A 70 -4.14 -12.77 9.89
C ILE A 70 -3.77 -14.26 9.78
N GLU A 71 -3.99 -15.04 10.83
CA GLU A 71 -3.73 -16.48 10.85
C GLU A 71 -4.62 -17.26 9.88
N PHE A 72 -5.85 -16.78 9.62
CA PHE A 72 -6.72 -17.34 8.59
C PHE A 72 -6.06 -17.30 7.20
N TYR A 73 -5.24 -16.29 6.95
CA TYR A 73 -4.50 -16.10 5.71
C TYR A 73 -3.10 -16.72 5.77
N ARG A 74 -2.69 -17.34 6.89
CA ARG A 74 -1.33 -17.89 7.01
C ARG A 74 -1.25 -19.31 6.43
N LEU A 75 -0.42 -19.48 5.41
CA LEU A 75 -0.06 -20.79 4.87
C LEU A 75 0.85 -21.55 5.83
N LYS A 76 0.93 -22.88 5.67
CA LYS A 76 1.81 -23.76 6.46
C LYS A 76 3.30 -23.37 6.38
N SER A 77 3.72 -22.71 5.32
CA SER A 77 5.07 -22.17 5.13
C SER A 77 5.35 -20.91 5.98
N GLY A 78 4.38 -20.41 6.76
CA GLY A 78 4.46 -19.17 7.55
C GLY A 78 4.05 -17.91 6.76
N VAL A 79 3.79 -18.09 5.47
CA VAL A 79 3.47 -17.08 4.47
C VAL A 79 2.05 -16.53 4.65
N VAL A 80 1.85 -15.21 4.60
CA VAL A 80 0.50 -14.62 4.58
C VAL A 80 -0.03 -14.52 3.15
N SER A 81 -1.24 -15.01 2.93
CA SER A 81 -1.90 -15.24 1.65
C SER A 81 -3.23 -14.49 1.62
N PHE A 82 -3.24 -13.28 1.04
CA PHE A 82 -4.42 -12.42 0.99
C PHE A 82 -4.99 -12.30 -0.43
N PRO A 83 -6.31 -12.46 -0.64
CA PRO A 83 -6.94 -12.35 -1.96
C PRO A 83 -7.01 -10.89 -2.43
N LEU A 84 -6.75 -10.66 -3.72
CA LEU A 84 -6.89 -9.37 -4.38
C LEU A 84 -7.73 -9.54 -5.65
N GLU A 85 -8.52 -8.52 -6.00
CA GLU A 85 -9.29 -8.57 -7.24
C GLU A 85 -8.38 -8.32 -8.45
N LYS A 86 -8.59 -9.08 -9.54
CA LYS A 86 -7.77 -8.97 -10.75
C LYS A 86 -7.78 -7.56 -11.35
N LYS A 87 -8.93 -6.89 -11.34
CA LYS A 87 -9.08 -5.52 -11.89
C LYS A 87 -8.20 -4.51 -11.13
N ASP A 88 -8.06 -4.70 -9.82
CA ASP A 88 -7.26 -3.83 -8.96
C ASP A 88 -5.78 -4.07 -9.23
N LEU A 89 -5.37 -5.35 -9.33
CA LEU A 89 -4.01 -5.71 -9.74
C LEU A 89 -3.64 -5.14 -11.11
N GLU A 90 -4.54 -5.21 -12.09
CA GLU A 90 -4.32 -4.64 -13.43
C GLU A 90 -4.11 -3.12 -13.40
N LEU A 91 -4.82 -2.41 -12.51
CA LEU A 91 -4.63 -0.99 -12.28
C LEU A 91 -3.26 -0.71 -11.64
N TRP A 92 -2.96 -1.39 -10.53
CA TRP A 92 -1.77 -1.13 -9.72
C TRP A 92 -0.47 -1.49 -10.42
N LEU A 93 -0.43 -2.60 -11.16
CA LEU A 93 0.77 -3.04 -11.87
C LEU A 93 1.12 -2.16 -13.07
N LYS A 94 0.16 -1.39 -13.60
CA LYS A 94 0.38 -0.41 -14.67
C LYS A 94 0.74 0.97 -14.14
N GLN A 95 0.64 1.19 -12.83
CA GLN A 95 1.06 2.44 -12.21
C GLN A 95 2.59 2.58 -12.32
N ILE A 96 3.02 3.72 -12.84
CA ILE A 96 4.42 4.05 -13.06
C ILE A 96 5.12 4.23 -11.72
N LEU A 97 4.49 4.94 -10.79
CA LEU A 97 5.04 5.20 -9.47
C LEU A 97 4.82 3.99 -8.54
N PRO A 98 5.61 3.85 -7.45
CA PRO A 98 5.47 2.69 -6.57
C PRO A 98 4.06 2.57 -5.99
N VAL A 99 3.47 1.37 -6.05
CA VAL A 99 2.25 1.01 -5.32
C VAL A 99 2.65 0.10 -4.16
N ILE A 100 2.40 0.57 -2.94
CA ILE A 100 2.62 -0.19 -1.72
C ILE A 100 1.28 -0.77 -1.26
N LEU A 101 1.19 -2.10 -1.26
CA LEU A 101 0.07 -2.79 -0.61
C LEU A 101 0.40 -2.96 0.86
N VAL A 102 -0.50 -2.49 1.74
CA VAL A 102 -0.39 -2.62 3.19
C VAL A 102 -1.51 -3.53 3.69
N LEU A 103 -1.18 -4.57 4.45
CA LEU A 103 -2.12 -5.42 5.16
C LEU A 103 -2.02 -5.17 6.66
N PHE A 104 -3.05 -4.61 7.26
CA PHE A 104 -3.10 -4.33 8.69
C PHE A 104 -3.75 -5.48 9.45
N ASP A 105 -3.05 -6.01 10.45
CA ASP A 105 -3.57 -6.93 11.45
C ASP A 105 -4.12 -6.10 12.63
N ALA A 106 -5.45 -6.04 12.72
CA ALA A 106 -6.13 -5.23 13.71
C ALA A 106 -6.23 -5.88 15.10
N GLN A 107 -5.91 -7.18 15.24
CA GLN A 107 -5.81 -7.81 16.56
C GLN A 107 -4.50 -7.44 17.25
N GLU A 108 -3.41 -7.50 16.49
CA GLU A 108 -2.06 -7.23 17.00
C GLU A 108 -1.60 -5.79 16.81
N GLU A 109 -2.41 -4.97 16.12
CA GLU A 109 -2.11 -3.59 15.71
C GLU A 109 -0.76 -3.49 14.97
N LYS A 110 -0.54 -4.40 14.02
CA LYS A 110 0.70 -4.49 13.22
C LYS A 110 0.38 -4.37 11.74
N ALA A 111 1.24 -3.67 11.00
CA ALA A 111 1.11 -3.54 9.56
C ALA A 111 2.16 -4.35 8.80
N TYR A 112 1.69 -4.97 7.73
CA TYR A 112 2.43 -5.74 6.75
C TYR A 112 2.50 -4.89 5.44
N TRP A 113 3.62 -4.79 4.71
CA TRP A 113 3.71 -4.03 3.46
C TRP A 113 4.46 -4.77 2.34
N LEU A 114 4.10 -4.45 1.10
CA LEU A 114 4.68 -5.00 -0.11
C LEU A 114 4.79 -3.93 -1.19
N TYR A 115 5.96 -3.79 -1.82
CA TYR A 115 6.06 -3.08 -3.10
C TYR A 115 5.55 -4.00 -4.21
N LEU A 116 4.32 -3.77 -4.67
CA LEU A 116 3.56 -4.70 -5.50
C LEU A 116 4.24 -4.97 -6.84
N GLN A 117 4.66 -3.93 -7.57
CA GLN A 117 5.28 -4.09 -8.89
C GLN A 117 6.60 -4.87 -8.80
N LEU A 118 7.49 -4.45 -7.90
CA LEU A 118 8.79 -5.11 -7.70
C LEU A 118 8.63 -6.59 -7.32
N TYR A 119 7.60 -6.91 -6.54
CA TYR A 119 7.31 -8.29 -6.16
C TYR A 119 7.02 -9.19 -7.36
N PHE A 120 6.12 -8.74 -8.24
CA PHE A 120 5.71 -9.50 -9.43
C PHE A 120 6.87 -9.66 -10.42
N GLU A 121 7.65 -8.59 -10.61
CA GLU A 121 8.84 -8.60 -11.46
C GLU A 121 9.87 -9.63 -10.98
N GLN A 122 10.21 -9.62 -9.69
CA GLN A 122 11.23 -10.52 -9.13
C GLN A 122 10.84 -12.00 -9.19
N LYS A 123 9.54 -12.29 -9.14
CA LYS A 123 9.04 -13.66 -9.11
C LYS A 123 8.64 -14.17 -10.49
N SER A 124 8.66 -13.31 -11.52
CA SER A 124 8.17 -13.63 -12.86
C SER A 124 6.74 -14.19 -12.84
N ILE A 125 5.92 -13.70 -11.92
CA ILE A 125 4.55 -14.19 -11.74
C ILE A 125 3.62 -13.38 -12.62
N SER A 126 2.88 -14.06 -13.50
CA SER A 126 1.75 -13.46 -14.21
C SER A 126 0.59 -13.23 -13.23
N VAL A 127 -0.13 -12.12 -13.39
CA VAL A 127 -1.37 -11.82 -12.66
C VAL A 127 -2.36 -13.00 -12.70
N ASP A 128 -2.35 -13.75 -13.80
CA ASP A 128 -3.20 -14.92 -14.00
C ASP A 128 -2.86 -16.14 -13.12
N LEU A 129 -1.70 -16.12 -12.44
CA LEU A 129 -1.15 -17.24 -11.66
C LEU A 129 -1.13 -16.98 -10.16
N ILE A 130 -1.66 -15.84 -9.70
CA ILE A 130 -1.56 -15.45 -8.29
C ILE A 130 -2.67 -16.09 -7.49
N GLN A 131 -2.28 -17.10 -6.72
CA GLN A 131 -3.10 -17.61 -5.64
C GLN A 131 -2.64 -17.15 -4.28
N THR A 132 -1.36 -16.74 -4.09
CA THR A 132 -0.81 -15.89 -3.00
C THR A 132 0.67 -16.09 -2.74
N ASP A 133 1.31 -15.06 -2.20
CA ASP A 133 2.70 -15.09 -1.81
C ASP A 133 2.94 -14.42 -0.47
N SER A 134 4.00 -14.86 0.20
CA SER A 134 4.47 -14.25 1.44
C SER A 134 5.21 -12.99 1.18
N PHE A 135 4.85 -12.00 1.97
CA PHE A 135 5.62 -10.78 2.07
C PHE A 135 6.27 -10.75 3.45
N SER A 136 7.61 -10.76 3.45
CA SER A 136 8.35 -10.37 4.64
C SER A 136 8.11 -8.89 4.86
N VAL A 137 7.52 -8.53 5.98
CA VAL A 137 7.26 -7.13 6.27
C VAL A 137 8.26 -6.62 7.26
N GLN A 138 8.77 -5.43 6.95
CA GLN A 138 9.73 -4.70 7.75
C GLN A 138 8.99 -3.67 8.60
N ASP A 139 9.45 -3.53 9.85
CA ASP A 139 9.11 -2.44 10.78
C ASP A 139 9.17 -1.06 10.09
N LEU A 140 8.43 -0.08 10.62
CA LEU A 140 8.08 1.19 9.98
C LEU A 140 9.25 2.16 9.77
N ASN A 141 10.46 1.74 10.15
CA ASN A 141 11.70 2.18 9.53
C ASN A 141 11.71 1.99 8.00
N ALA A 142 10.80 1.20 7.44
CA ALA A 142 10.64 0.97 6.02
C ALA A 142 9.93 2.08 5.23
N ILE A 143 9.16 3.00 5.86
CA ILE A 143 8.46 4.06 5.09
C ILE A 143 9.48 4.95 4.36
N ARG A 144 10.64 5.20 4.97
CA ARG A 144 11.76 5.90 4.30
C ARG A 144 12.27 5.15 3.06
N LYS A 145 12.21 3.82 3.05
CA LYS A 145 12.57 3.00 1.89
C LYS A 145 11.59 3.20 0.73
N TRP A 146 10.32 3.50 1.00
CA TRP A 146 9.33 3.76 -0.05
C TRP A 146 9.65 5.05 -0.81
N ARG A 147 10.17 6.07 -0.11
CA ARG A 147 10.77 7.26 -0.74
C ARG A 147 11.88 6.87 -1.71
N ASP A 148 12.77 5.97 -1.28
CA ASP A 148 13.91 5.56 -2.11
C ASP A 148 13.44 4.80 -3.36
N TYR A 149 12.40 3.95 -3.27
CA TYR A 149 11.77 3.34 -4.44
C TYR A 149 11.21 4.37 -5.42
N LYS A 150 10.48 5.37 -4.91
CA LYS A 150 9.94 6.46 -5.73
C LYS A 150 11.04 7.23 -6.44
N ASN A 151 12.08 7.62 -5.70
CA ASN A 151 13.21 8.38 -6.25
C ASN A 151 13.99 7.55 -7.28
N ALA A 152 14.13 6.24 -7.07
CA ALA A 152 14.74 5.34 -8.04
C ALA A 152 13.94 5.28 -9.36
N VAL A 153 12.61 5.14 -9.29
CA VAL A 153 11.73 5.16 -10.47
C VAL A 153 11.81 6.49 -11.21
N LEU A 154 11.70 7.62 -10.48
CA LEU A 154 11.76 8.96 -11.08
C LEU A 154 13.10 9.23 -11.78
N SER A 155 14.22 8.75 -11.23
CA SER A 155 15.53 8.93 -11.87
C SER A 155 15.65 8.20 -13.21
N GLN A 156 14.99 7.05 -13.36
CA GLN A 156 14.93 6.31 -14.64
C GLN A 156 14.07 7.04 -15.67
N ILE A 157 12.95 7.63 -15.25
CA ILE A 157 12.01 8.34 -16.12
C ILE A 157 12.58 9.66 -16.63
N ASN A 158 13.21 10.44 -15.75
CA ASN A 158 13.73 11.77 -16.10
C ASN A 158 14.80 11.75 -17.20
N GLY A 159 15.45 10.60 -17.43
CA GLY A 159 16.39 10.41 -18.54
C GLY A 159 15.75 10.33 -19.94
N GLY A 160 14.42 10.18 -20.04
CA GLY A 160 13.73 9.83 -21.30
C GLY A 160 12.55 10.69 -21.72
N ILE A 161 12.06 11.63 -20.90
CA ILE A 161 10.85 12.40 -21.24
C ILE A 161 11.16 13.49 -22.28
N LYS A 162 10.64 13.32 -23.50
CA LYS A 162 10.46 14.40 -24.47
C LYS A 162 9.05 14.97 -24.33
N ARG A 163 8.93 16.26 -24.04
CA ARG A 163 7.64 16.95 -23.99
C ARG A 163 7.29 17.42 -25.39
N HIS A 164 6.25 16.85 -25.98
CA HIS A 164 5.67 17.35 -27.22
C HIS A 164 4.64 18.43 -26.84
N VAL A 165 4.73 19.59 -27.50
CA VAL A 165 3.80 20.72 -27.38
C VAL A 165 2.76 20.60 -28.48
#